data_AF-A0A4Y5Z478-F1
#
_entry.id   AF-A0A4Y5Z478-F1
#
_cell.length_a   1.000
_cell.length_b   1.000
_cell.length_c   1.000
_cell.angle_alpha   90.00
_cell.angle_beta   90.00
_cell.angle_gamma   90.00
#
_symmetry.space_group_name_H-M   'P 1'
#
loop_
_entity.id
_entity.type
_entity.pdbx_description
1 polymer ?
#
loop_
_entity_poly.entity_id
_entity_poly.type
_entity_poly.pdbx_seq_one_letter_code
_entity_poly.pdbx_strand_id
1 'polypeptide(L)'
;MILCVLALVAMAPSLASAEGHIKVSLKAAHPDEPGAKVIVTVTNTGNSPVHIMKWDTPFPPSGGRLARSLFTVTDAEGNKVRYLGSWVNFGGLKMQAFQLIAPGEVLTKEIDLASEYDFKPNSIYTIGYEMDLTREPEPLVVSAAERASFIPPTQTVAVAEPIHIFFGATVSSTAAINRTPRPSASALRHDTSPMKRALGAHPRGEFSGARGLEGSGPQGVGHGWPAVFATTGNVVSKTPAQPPVRGRRPIDKPAA
;
A
#
# COMPACT_ATOMS: atom_id res chain seq x y z
N MET A 1 -36.15 38.25 -48.95
CA MET A 1 -35.55 36.94 -48.68
C MET A 1 -34.69 37.07 -47.43
N ILE A 2 -35.02 36.28 -46.42
CA ILE A 2 -34.50 36.34 -45.04
C ILE A 2 -33.10 35.73 -45.00
N LEU A 3 -32.12 36.48 -44.46
CA LEU A 3 -30.76 35.99 -44.20
C LEU A 3 -30.70 35.52 -42.74
N CYS A 4 -30.67 34.20 -42.55
CA CYS A 4 -30.57 33.54 -41.26
C CYS A 4 -29.21 33.80 -40.59
N VAL A 5 -29.24 34.43 -39.41
CA VAL A 5 -28.10 34.49 -38.49
C VAL A 5 -27.98 33.12 -37.81
N LEU A 6 -26.93 32.36 -38.14
CA LEU A 6 -26.62 31.09 -37.50
C LEU A 6 -26.00 31.37 -36.11
N ALA A 7 -26.79 31.22 -35.05
CA ALA A 7 -26.31 31.28 -33.68
C ALA A 7 -25.57 29.98 -33.34
N LEU A 8 -24.24 30.05 -33.27
CA LEU A 8 -23.39 28.94 -32.83
C LEU A 8 -23.51 28.81 -31.29
N VAL A 9 -24.37 27.92 -30.80
CA VAL A 9 -24.46 27.59 -29.38
C VAL A 9 -23.24 26.74 -29.01
N ALA A 10 -22.29 27.33 -28.31
CA ALA A 10 -21.16 26.62 -27.73
C ALA A 10 -21.67 25.71 -26.60
N MET A 11 -21.85 24.43 -26.91
CA MET A 11 -22.12 23.38 -25.93
C MET A 11 -20.83 23.15 -25.12
N ALA A 12 -20.68 23.88 -24.02
CA ALA A 12 -19.59 23.64 -23.09
C ALA A 12 -19.77 22.23 -22.49
N PRO A 13 -18.77 21.33 -22.57
CA PRO A 13 -18.83 20.07 -21.86
C PRO A 13 -18.87 20.39 -20.37
N SER A 14 -19.97 20.04 -19.72
CA SER A 14 -20.05 20.06 -18.26
C SER A 14 -19.07 19.00 -17.76
N LEU A 15 -17.85 19.42 -17.43
CA LEU A 15 -16.96 18.61 -16.61
C LEU A 15 -17.62 18.54 -15.25
N ALA A 16 -18.43 17.50 -15.05
CA ALA A 16 -18.91 17.10 -13.73
C ALA A 16 -17.66 16.80 -12.90
N SER A 17 -17.17 17.82 -12.22
CA SER A 17 -16.01 17.72 -11.35
C SER A 17 -16.50 17.16 -10.02
N ALA A 18 -16.34 15.85 -9.84
CA ALA A 18 -16.66 15.20 -8.58
C ALA A 18 -15.62 15.62 -7.54
N GLU A 19 -16.05 16.35 -6.51
CA GLU A 19 -15.17 16.75 -5.42
C GLU A 19 -14.64 15.51 -4.69
N GLY A 20 -13.32 15.39 -4.59
CA GLY A 20 -12.69 14.31 -3.80
C GLY A 20 -13.09 12.87 -4.19
N HIS A 21 -13.14 12.57 -5.48
CA HIS A 21 -13.53 11.24 -5.99
C HIS A 21 -12.31 10.31 -6.13
N ILE A 22 -12.42 9.09 -5.60
CA ILE A 22 -11.38 8.07 -5.67
C ILE A 22 -11.77 6.97 -6.67
N LYS A 23 -10.91 6.73 -7.65
CA LYS A 23 -11.00 5.57 -8.53
C LYS A 23 -10.00 4.51 -8.09
N VAL A 24 -10.42 3.26 -8.08
CA VAL A 24 -9.54 2.11 -7.89
C VAL A 24 -9.58 1.21 -9.11
N SER A 25 -8.45 0.60 -9.45
CA SER A 25 -8.39 -0.40 -10.52
C SER A 25 -7.49 -1.55 -10.12
N LEU A 26 -7.84 -2.73 -10.60
CA LEU A 26 -7.13 -3.97 -10.37
C LEU A 26 -6.71 -4.57 -11.72
N LYS A 27 -5.48 -5.06 -11.80
CA LYS A 27 -4.95 -5.75 -12.98
C LYS A 27 -4.06 -6.92 -12.57
N ALA A 28 -3.98 -7.97 -13.38
CA ALA A 28 -2.93 -8.97 -13.24
C ALA A 28 -1.58 -8.31 -13.59
N ALA A 29 -0.53 -8.58 -12.80
CA ALA A 29 0.80 -8.04 -13.08
C ALA A 29 1.41 -8.68 -14.34
N HIS A 30 1.17 -9.98 -14.51
CA HIS A 30 1.62 -10.78 -15.65
C HIS A 30 0.43 -11.61 -16.17
N PRO A 31 -0.41 -11.07 -17.06
CA PRO A 31 -1.64 -11.74 -17.50
C PRO A 31 -1.36 -13.03 -18.30
N ASP A 32 -0.19 -13.13 -18.91
CA ASP A 32 0.22 -14.28 -19.73
C ASP A 32 0.99 -15.34 -18.94
N GLU A 33 1.29 -15.09 -17.66
CA GLU A 33 2.06 -15.99 -16.81
C GLU A 33 1.20 -16.52 -15.65
N PRO A 34 1.29 -17.83 -15.34
CA PRO A 34 0.63 -18.36 -14.16
C PRO A 34 1.18 -17.69 -12.88
N GLY A 35 0.29 -17.19 -12.03
CA GLY A 35 0.69 -16.52 -10.79
C GLY A 35 -0.45 -15.78 -10.12
N ALA A 36 -0.16 -15.21 -8.95
CA ALA A 36 -1.13 -14.45 -8.16
C ALA A 36 -0.69 -13.01 -7.89
N LYS A 37 0.18 -12.47 -8.75
CA LYS A 37 0.61 -11.07 -8.67
C LYS A 37 -0.41 -10.15 -9.30
N VAL A 38 -0.84 -9.15 -8.54
CA VAL A 38 -1.81 -8.14 -8.97
C VAL A 38 -1.25 -6.74 -8.78
N ILE A 39 -1.64 -5.82 -9.65
CA ILE A 39 -1.35 -4.39 -9.54
C ILE A 39 -2.63 -3.69 -9.11
N VAL A 40 -2.56 -3.02 -7.96
CA VAL A 40 -3.62 -2.12 -7.48
C VAL A 40 -3.19 -0.69 -7.77
N THR A 41 -4.10 0.06 -8.38
CA THR A 41 -3.95 1.50 -8.58
C THR A 41 -5.10 2.22 -7.91
N VAL A 42 -4.77 3.23 -7.11
CA VAL A 42 -5.70 4.18 -6.51
C VAL A 42 -5.40 5.56 -7.11
N THR A 43 -6.43 6.26 -7.57
CA THR A 43 -6.31 7.57 -8.20
C THR A 43 -7.35 8.51 -7.62
N ASN A 44 -6.93 9.69 -7.19
CA ASN A 44 -7.88 10.78 -6.95
C ASN A 44 -8.22 11.44 -8.28
N THR A 45 -9.40 11.13 -8.81
CA THR A 45 -9.92 11.72 -10.06
C THR A 45 -10.73 12.99 -9.80
N GLY A 46 -10.88 13.39 -8.54
CA GLY A 46 -11.53 14.64 -8.16
C GLY A 46 -10.60 15.85 -8.24
N ASN A 47 -11.18 17.02 -7.95
CA ASN A 47 -10.49 18.32 -7.95
C ASN A 47 -10.07 18.81 -6.55
N SER A 48 -10.39 18.07 -5.50
CA SER A 48 -10.03 18.37 -4.10
C SER A 48 -9.19 17.24 -3.51
N PRO A 49 -8.21 17.53 -2.64
CA PRO A 49 -7.46 16.50 -1.96
C PRO A 49 -8.36 15.73 -0.98
N VAL A 50 -8.08 14.46 -0.73
CA VAL A 50 -8.89 13.63 0.19
C VAL A 50 -8.03 12.74 1.05
N HIS A 51 -8.51 12.43 2.25
CA HIS A 51 -7.89 11.45 3.12
C HIS A 51 -8.46 10.06 2.87
N ILE A 52 -7.57 9.07 2.72
CA ILE A 52 -7.94 7.64 2.67
C ILE A 52 -7.26 6.87 3.80
N MET A 53 -7.93 5.86 4.32
CA MET A 53 -7.40 5.01 5.40
C MET A 53 -6.28 4.12 4.86
N LYS A 54 -5.05 4.32 5.36
CA LYS A 54 -3.86 3.59 4.89
C LYS A 54 -4.04 2.09 4.98
N TRP A 55 -4.65 1.61 6.05
CA TRP A 55 -4.81 0.19 6.33
C TRP A 55 -5.91 -0.52 5.51
N ASP A 56 -6.73 0.25 4.80
CA ASP A 56 -7.66 -0.26 3.78
C ASP A 56 -7.04 -0.25 2.37
N THR A 57 -5.75 0.03 2.28
CA THR A 57 -4.97 -0.01 1.03
C THR A 57 -3.81 -0.98 1.15
N PRO A 58 -3.28 -1.49 0.02
CA PRO A 58 -2.08 -2.33 0.05
C PRO A 58 -0.79 -1.54 0.25
N PHE A 59 -0.81 -0.19 0.25
CA PHE A 59 0.38 0.66 0.25
C PHE A 59 1.25 0.67 1.53
N PRO A 60 0.72 0.44 2.75
CA PRO A 60 1.54 0.48 3.95
C PRO A 60 2.78 -0.42 3.89
N PRO A 61 3.89 0.00 4.51
CA PRO A 61 5.10 -0.80 4.64
C PRO A 61 4.87 -1.89 5.69
N SER A 62 4.25 -2.99 5.25
CA SER A 62 3.97 -4.17 6.10
C SER A 62 4.92 -5.33 5.79
N GLY A 63 6.20 -5.03 5.47
CA GLY A 63 7.19 -6.05 5.12
C GLY A 63 6.81 -6.89 3.90
N GLY A 64 6.11 -6.29 2.93
CA GLY A 64 5.63 -6.97 1.73
C GLY A 64 4.28 -7.68 1.88
N ARG A 65 3.68 -7.67 3.07
CA ARG A 65 2.41 -8.36 3.37
C ARG A 65 1.20 -7.43 3.39
N LEU A 66 0.00 -8.02 3.37
CA LEU A 66 -1.24 -7.28 3.59
C LEU A 66 -1.51 -7.10 5.09
N ALA A 67 -2.05 -5.93 5.46
CA ALA A 67 -2.41 -5.64 6.85
C ALA A 67 -3.69 -6.36 7.31
N ARG A 68 -4.54 -6.75 6.36
CA ARG A 68 -5.80 -7.49 6.52
C ARG A 68 -6.23 -8.08 5.18
N SER A 69 -7.31 -8.87 5.17
CA SER A 69 -7.95 -9.33 3.93
C SER A 69 -8.57 -8.14 3.19
N LEU A 70 -7.84 -7.60 2.20
CA LEU A 70 -8.29 -6.49 1.36
C LEU A 70 -9.01 -6.95 0.08
N PHE A 71 -8.75 -8.17 -0.37
CA PHE A 71 -9.31 -8.72 -1.60
C PHE A 71 -10.41 -9.73 -1.30
N THR A 72 -11.43 -9.75 -2.16
CA THR A 72 -12.34 -10.88 -2.26
C THR A 72 -11.79 -11.83 -3.31
N VAL A 73 -11.43 -13.04 -2.90
CA VAL A 73 -10.89 -14.07 -3.78
C VAL A 73 -11.87 -15.24 -3.81
N THR A 74 -12.32 -15.64 -4.99
CA THR A 74 -13.19 -16.81 -5.17
C THR A 74 -12.63 -17.78 -6.20
N ASP A 75 -12.86 -19.07 -5.99
CA ASP A 75 -12.55 -20.12 -6.97
C ASP A 75 -13.54 -20.12 -8.15
N ALA A 76 -13.36 -21.04 -9.09
CA ALA A 76 -14.20 -21.17 -10.27
C ALA A 76 -15.66 -21.54 -9.91
N GLU A 77 -15.86 -22.17 -8.77
CA GLU A 77 -17.17 -22.53 -8.22
C GLU A 77 -17.81 -21.39 -7.40
N GLY A 78 -17.11 -20.26 -7.23
CA GLY A 78 -17.58 -19.09 -6.48
C GLY A 78 -17.37 -19.17 -4.96
N ASN A 79 -16.67 -20.19 -4.46
CA ASN A 79 -16.36 -20.30 -3.04
C ASN A 79 -15.25 -19.32 -2.66
N LYS A 80 -15.37 -18.70 -1.48
CA LYS A 80 -14.33 -17.81 -0.95
C LYS A 80 -13.06 -18.59 -0.62
N VAL A 81 -11.94 -18.12 -1.16
CA VAL A 81 -10.61 -18.62 -0.82
C VAL A 81 -10.20 -18.08 0.55
N ARG A 82 -9.59 -18.95 1.37
CA ARG A 82 -9.16 -18.60 2.72
C ARG A 82 -8.01 -17.61 2.69
N TYR A 83 -8.13 -16.53 3.45
CA TYR A 83 -7.03 -15.62 3.75
C TYR A 83 -6.11 -16.23 4.81
N LEU A 84 -4.81 -16.27 4.51
CA LEU A 84 -3.71 -16.74 5.37
C LEU A 84 -2.88 -15.58 5.93
N GLY A 85 -3.24 -14.36 5.52
CA GLY A 85 -2.44 -13.18 5.79
C GLY A 85 -2.45 -12.69 7.23
N SER A 86 -1.71 -11.61 7.49
CA SER A 86 -1.71 -10.98 8.82
C SER A 86 -3.02 -10.24 9.09
N TRP A 87 -3.36 -10.12 10.37
CA TRP A 87 -4.38 -9.20 10.85
C TRP A 87 -3.75 -8.23 11.83
N VAL A 88 -3.62 -6.97 11.42
CA VAL A 88 -3.06 -5.91 12.28
C VAL A 88 -4.18 -5.26 13.09
N ASN A 89 -3.96 -5.12 14.40
CA ASN A 89 -4.83 -4.31 15.26
C ASN A 89 -4.30 -2.88 15.28
N PHE A 90 -5.06 -1.94 14.72
CA PHE A 90 -4.63 -0.55 14.53
C PHE A 90 -4.86 0.33 15.78
N GLY A 91 -5.54 -0.16 16.81
CA GLY A 91 -6.00 0.66 17.92
C GLY A 91 -6.97 1.75 17.45
N GLY A 92 -7.00 2.88 18.16
CA GLY A 92 -7.85 4.01 17.79
C GLY A 92 -7.35 4.74 16.53
N LEU A 93 -8.28 5.10 15.65
CA LEU A 93 -7.98 5.77 14.38
C LEU A 93 -7.54 7.23 14.57
N LYS A 94 -6.23 7.46 14.59
CA LYS A 94 -5.63 8.81 14.58
C LYS A 94 -5.49 9.36 13.17
N MET A 95 -5.29 10.68 13.03
CA MET A 95 -5.01 11.30 11.71
C MET A 95 -3.87 10.61 10.95
N GLN A 96 -2.85 10.12 11.65
CA GLN A 96 -1.69 9.44 11.08
C GLN A 96 -2.03 8.12 10.36
N ALA A 97 -3.18 7.51 10.68
CA ALA A 97 -3.69 6.33 10.00
C ALA A 97 -4.23 6.65 8.60
N PHE A 98 -4.43 7.93 8.28
CA PHE A 98 -4.90 8.40 6.99
C PHE A 98 -3.76 8.98 6.16
N GLN A 99 -3.88 8.87 4.85
CA GLN A 99 -3.00 9.49 3.87
C GLN A 99 -3.81 10.48 3.05
N LEU A 100 -3.29 11.70 2.92
CA LEU A 100 -3.83 12.69 2.00
C LEU A 100 -3.40 12.35 0.57
N ILE A 101 -4.36 12.33 -0.35
CA ILE A 101 -4.18 12.09 -1.78
C ILE A 101 -4.57 13.37 -2.52
N ALA A 102 -3.61 14.01 -3.17
CA ALA A 102 -3.83 15.23 -3.92
C ALA A 102 -4.69 14.98 -5.19
N PRO A 103 -5.35 16.01 -5.75
CA PRO A 103 -6.03 15.90 -7.03
C PRO A 103 -5.09 15.37 -8.12
N GLY A 104 -5.53 14.32 -8.84
CA GLY A 104 -4.73 13.66 -9.87
C GLY A 104 -3.60 12.77 -9.36
N GLU A 105 -3.39 12.66 -8.05
CA GLU A 105 -2.36 11.76 -7.50
C GLU A 105 -2.74 10.30 -7.73
N VAL A 106 -1.73 9.50 -8.09
CA VAL A 106 -1.85 8.08 -8.41
C VAL A 106 -0.92 7.30 -7.50
N LEU A 107 -1.48 6.35 -6.75
CA LEU A 107 -0.74 5.36 -5.98
C LEU A 107 -0.86 4.00 -6.67
N THR A 108 0.28 3.34 -6.91
CA THR A 108 0.31 2.03 -7.55
C THR A 108 1.20 1.07 -6.77
N LYS A 109 0.76 -0.17 -6.60
CA LYS A 109 1.56 -1.22 -5.96
C LYS A 109 1.26 -2.58 -6.55
N GLU A 110 2.31 -3.36 -6.77
CA GLU A 110 2.22 -4.78 -7.07
C GLU A 110 2.18 -5.58 -5.76
N ILE A 111 1.29 -6.56 -5.68
CA ILE A 111 1.08 -7.43 -4.53
C ILE A 111 1.09 -8.87 -5.01
N ASP A 112 1.87 -9.72 -4.35
CA ASP A 112 1.77 -11.17 -4.52
C ASP A 112 0.71 -11.73 -3.58
N LEU A 113 -0.41 -12.21 -4.12
CA LEU A 113 -1.48 -12.80 -3.32
C LEU A 113 -1.18 -14.25 -2.92
N ALA A 114 -0.18 -14.91 -3.54
CA ALA A 114 0.13 -16.31 -3.28
C ALA A 114 0.55 -16.57 -1.83
N SER A 115 1.16 -15.57 -1.16
CA SER A 115 1.53 -15.65 0.25
C SER A 115 0.41 -15.27 1.22
N GLU A 116 -0.70 -14.74 0.72
CA GLU A 116 -1.78 -14.16 1.53
C GLU A 116 -3.08 -14.97 1.44
N TYR A 117 -3.26 -15.81 0.42
CA TYR A 117 -4.45 -16.63 0.22
C TYR A 117 -4.09 -18.09 -0.10
N ASP A 118 -4.97 -19.01 0.29
CA ASP A 118 -4.80 -20.46 0.11
C ASP A 118 -5.16 -20.90 -1.32
N PHE A 119 -4.33 -20.53 -2.29
CA PHE A 119 -4.51 -20.90 -3.69
C PHE A 119 -4.17 -22.38 -3.94
N LYS A 120 -4.99 -23.04 -4.76
CA LYS A 120 -4.70 -24.37 -5.29
C LYS A 120 -4.04 -24.23 -6.66
N PRO A 121 -3.01 -25.02 -6.95
CA PRO A 121 -2.35 -24.97 -8.24
C PRO A 121 -3.29 -25.41 -9.36
N ASN A 122 -3.03 -24.88 -10.56
CA ASN A 122 -3.76 -25.15 -11.79
C ASN A 122 -5.25 -24.80 -11.72
N SER A 123 -5.58 -23.66 -11.09
CA SER A 123 -6.97 -23.21 -10.92
C SER A 123 -7.12 -21.74 -11.31
N ILE A 124 -8.32 -21.38 -11.76
CA ILE A 124 -8.70 -19.99 -12.10
C ILE A 124 -9.41 -19.39 -10.89
N TYR A 125 -9.10 -18.13 -10.60
CA TYR A 125 -9.68 -17.38 -9.50
C TYR A 125 -10.21 -16.04 -9.98
N THR A 126 -11.29 -15.58 -9.35
CA THR A 126 -11.81 -14.22 -9.51
C THR A 126 -11.36 -13.38 -8.33
N ILE A 127 -10.73 -12.24 -8.61
CA ILE A 127 -10.19 -11.32 -7.61
C ILE A 127 -10.97 -10.01 -7.69
N GLY A 128 -11.62 -9.63 -6.61
CA GLY A 128 -12.27 -8.34 -6.42
C GLY A 128 -11.52 -7.48 -5.41
N TYR A 129 -11.61 -6.16 -5.58
CA TYR A 129 -11.07 -5.18 -4.65
C TYR A 129 -12.10 -4.07 -4.41
N GLU A 130 -12.40 -3.85 -3.14
CA GLU A 130 -13.33 -2.83 -2.66
C GLU A 130 -12.68 -2.06 -1.51
N MET A 131 -12.76 -0.75 -1.57
CA MET A 131 -12.17 0.16 -0.58
C MET A 131 -13.26 0.96 0.11
N ASP A 132 -13.36 0.78 1.42
CA ASP A 132 -14.22 1.55 2.31
C ASP A 132 -13.63 2.96 2.50
N LEU A 133 -14.44 3.98 2.22
CA LEU A 133 -14.06 5.39 2.29
C LEU A 133 -14.81 6.16 3.38
N THR A 134 -15.57 5.44 4.21
CA THR A 134 -16.32 6.02 5.34
C THR A 134 -15.50 6.15 6.61
N ARG A 135 -14.23 5.71 6.59
CA ARG A 135 -13.35 5.75 7.75
C ARG A 135 -12.98 7.19 8.11
N GLU A 136 -13.13 7.52 9.38
CA GLU A 136 -12.79 8.83 9.93
C GLU A 136 -11.91 8.70 11.17
N PRO A 137 -11.14 9.75 11.52
CA PRO A 137 -10.41 9.80 12.77
C PRO A 137 -11.37 9.80 13.98
N GLU A 138 -11.07 8.95 14.95
CA GLU A 138 -11.95 8.72 16.09
C GLU A 138 -12.00 9.93 17.04
N PRO A 139 -13.22 10.38 17.45
CA PRO A 139 -13.38 11.55 18.30
C PRO A 139 -12.81 11.38 19.72
N LEU A 140 -12.65 10.14 20.18
CA LEU A 140 -12.13 9.84 21.53
C LEU A 140 -10.60 9.91 21.60
N VAL A 141 -9.91 9.83 20.45
CA VAL A 141 -8.44 9.79 20.40
C VAL A 141 -7.84 10.93 19.58
N VAL A 142 -8.68 11.71 18.88
CA VAL A 142 -8.28 12.88 18.07
C VAL A 142 -9.12 14.09 18.47
N SER A 143 -8.44 15.20 18.76
CA SER A 143 -9.11 16.45 19.13
C SER A 143 -9.99 17.00 18.00
N ALA A 144 -11.02 17.77 18.33
CA ALA A 144 -11.88 18.39 17.31
C ALA A 144 -11.11 19.31 16.34
N ALA A 145 -10.11 20.05 16.84
CA ALA A 145 -9.28 20.93 16.03
C ALA A 145 -8.43 20.14 15.01
N GLU A 146 -7.88 19.00 15.42
CA GLU A 146 -7.11 18.13 14.53
C GLU A 146 -8.03 17.45 13.50
N ARG A 147 -9.21 16.96 13.90
CA ARG A 147 -10.19 16.38 12.97
C ARG A 147 -10.73 17.36 11.94
N ALA A 148 -10.75 18.67 12.24
CA ALA A 148 -11.16 19.68 11.27
C ALA A 148 -10.24 19.75 10.03
N SER A 149 -9.03 19.19 10.11
CA SER A 149 -8.12 19.05 8.96
C SER A 149 -8.37 17.80 8.11
N PHE A 150 -9.22 16.88 8.57
CA PHE A 150 -9.61 15.70 7.82
C PHE A 150 -10.53 16.10 6.67
N ILE A 151 -10.24 15.57 5.48
CA ILE A 151 -10.99 15.86 4.25
C ILE A 151 -11.57 14.53 3.77
N PRO A 152 -12.85 14.22 4.04
CA PRO A 152 -13.45 12.97 3.62
C PRO A 152 -13.62 12.93 2.10
N PRO A 153 -13.53 11.74 1.47
CA PRO A 153 -14.06 11.53 0.14
C PRO A 153 -15.57 11.76 0.11
N THR A 154 -16.10 12.23 -1.02
CA THR A 154 -17.57 12.39 -1.18
C THR A 154 -18.29 11.07 -1.37
N GLN A 155 -17.56 10.05 -1.81
CA GLN A 155 -18.05 8.69 -2.01
C GLN A 155 -17.80 7.82 -0.77
N THR A 156 -18.67 6.84 -0.53
CA THR A 156 -18.55 5.91 0.60
C THR A 156 -17.71 4.68 0.28
N VAL A 157 -17.59 4.33 -1.01
CA VAL A 157 -16.89 3.13 -1.47
C VAL A 157 -16.24 3.38 -2.82
N ALA A 158 -15.09 2.75 -3.06
CA ALA A 158 -14.49 2.62 -4.39
C ALA A 158 -14.36 1.14 -4.75
N VAL A 159 -14.89 0.73 -5.89
CA VAL A 159 -14.89 -0.67 -6.34
C VAL A 159 -14.07 -0.80 -7.61
N ALA A 160 -13.16 -1.77 -7.64
CA ALA A 160 -12.45 -2.13 -8.86
C ALA A 160 -13.25 -3.16 -9.66
N GLU A 161 -13.09 -3.14 -10.98
CA GLU A 161 -13.55 -4.25 -11.81
C GLU A 161 -12.81 -5.53 -11.40
N PRO A 162 -13.52 -6.65 -11.19
CA PRO A 162 -12.88 -7.90 -10.83
C PRO A 162 -12.04 -8.43 -12.00
N ILE A 163 -10.96 -9.12 -11.66
CA ILE A 163 -10.09 -9.76 -12.66
C ILE A 163 -10.07 -11.27 -12.46
N HIS A 164 -9.70 -11.98 -13.50
CA HIS A 164 -9.42 -13.41 -13.44
C HIS A 164 -7.91 -13.65 -13.50
N ILE A 165 -7.42 -14.53 -12.65
CA ILE A 165 -6.03 -14.98 -12.66
C ILE A 165 -5.99 -16.51 -12.75
N PHE A 166 -4.98 -17.04 -13.44
CA PHE A 166 -4.67 -18.46 -13.41
C PHE A 166 -3.49 -18.68 -12.48
N PHE A 167 -3.68 -19.44 -11.41
CA PHE A 167 -2.60 -19.79 -10.49
C PHE A 167 -2.03 -21.16 -10.88
N GLY A 168 -0.87 -21.17 -11.53
CA GLY A 168 -0.13 -22.38 -11.84
C GLY A 168 0.89 -22.69 -10.75
N ALA A 169 1.14 -23.97 -10.49
CA ALA A 169 2.31 -24.33 -9.69
C ALA A 169 3.56 -23.85 -10.43
N THR A 170 4.32 -22.92 -9.86
CA THR A 170 5.68 -22.67 -10.31
C THR A 170 6.46 -23.95 -10.03
N VAL A 171 6.65 -24.79 -11.05
CA VAL A 171 7.70 -25.79 -11.00
C VAL A 171 8.99 -24.99 -10.89
N SER A 172 9.60 -24.99 -9.70
CA SER A 172 10.93 -24.45 -9.49
C SER A 172 11.89 -25.25 -10.37
N SER A 173 12.05 -24.84 -11.62
CA SER A 173 13.05 -25.36 -12.53
C SER A 173 14.39 -24.73 -12.17
N THR A 174 15.00 -25.16 -11.07
CA THR A 174 16.44 -24.97 -10.76
C THR A 174 16.81 -25.86 -9.56
N ALA A 175 17.09 -27.15 -9.80
CA ALA A 175 18.01 -27.99 -8.99
C ALA A 175 18.12 -29.43 -9.52
N ALA A 176 18.38 -29.64 -10.82
CA ALA A 176 18.73 -30.98 -11.33
C ALA A 176 19.57 -30.94 -12.61
N ILE A 177 20.59 -30.09 -12.69
CA ILE A 177 21.58 -30.15 -13.78
C ILE A 177 22.99 -29.98 -13.20
N ASN A 178 23.37 -30.91 -12.32
CA ASN A 178 24.78 -31.27 -12.09
C ASN A 178 24.86 -32.53 -11.20
N ARG A 179 24.42 -33.67 -11.74
CA ARG A 179 24.95 -34.96 -11.28
C ARG A 179 26.01 -35.37 -12.29
N THR A 180 27.23 -34.90 -12.04
CA THR A 180 28.43 -35.42 -12.68
C THR A 180 28.49 -36.93 -12.42
N PRO A 181 28.67 -37.79 -13.44
CA PRO A 181 28.86 -39.21 -13.21
C PRO A 181 30.19 -39.40 -12.47
N ARG A 182 30.12 -39.88 -11.23
CA ARG A 182 31.27 -40.28 -10.43
C ARG A 182 31.91 -41.50 -11.11
N PRO A 183 33.17 -41.44 -11.58
CA PRO A 183 33.83 -42.64 -12.06
C PRO A 183 34.07 -43.60 -10.89
N SER A 184 33.64 -44.85 -11.06
CA SER A 184 33.88 -45.96 -10.15
C SER A 184 35.37 -46.21 -9.99
N ALA A 185 35.95 -45.80 -8.86
CA ALA A 185 37.27 -46.25 -8.43
C ALA A 185 37.10 -47.55 -7.61
N SER A 186 37.06 -48.68 -8.31
CA SER A 186 37.32 -49.98 -7.71
C SER A 186 38.83 -50.20 -7.59
N ALA A 187 39.24 -50.62 -6.40
CA ALA A 187 40.44 -51.38 -6.09
C ALA A 187 41.81 -50.70 -6.26
N LEU A 188 42.29 -50.11 -5.17
CA LEU A 188 43.69 -50.30 -4.78
C LEU A 188 43.75 -50.69 -3.31
N ARG A 189 44.09 -51.96 -3.06
CA ARG A 189 44.45 -52.47 -1.74
C ARG A 189 45.82 -51.89 -1.38
N HIS A 190 46.00 -51.40 -0.16
CA HIS A 190 47.20 -51.69 0.61
C HIS A 190 46.93 -51.52 2.10
N ASP A 191 47.32 -52.58 2.79
CA ASP A 191 47.19 -52.88 4.20
C ASP A 191 48.38 -52.30 5.00
N THR A 192 48.19 -52.24 6.31
CA THR A 192 49.15 -52.13 7.43
C THR A 192 49.50 -50.75 8.00
N SER A 193 48.77 -50.41 9.07
CA SER A 193 49.32 -49.75 10.29
C SER A 193 50.18 -50.76 11.09
N PRO A 194 51.05 -50.39 12.08
CA PRO A 194 50.86 -49.30 13.06
C PRO A 194 52.13 -48.57 13.59
N MET A 195 51.92 -47.75 14.64
CA MET A 195 52.85 -47.12 15.60
C MET A 195 53.40 -45.73 15.28
N LYS A 196 53.01 -44.73 16.08
CA LYS A 196 53.80 -44.27 17.24
C LYS A 196 53.05 -43.24 18.11
N ARG A 197 53.21 -43.44 19.43
CA ARG A 197 52.88 -42.53 20.55
C ARG A 197 53.79 -41.28 20.55
N ALA A 198 53.23 -40.14 20.92
CA ALA A 198 53.81 -39.07 21.76
C ALA A 198 52.66 -38.08 22.08
N LEU A 199 52.09 -37.98 23.28
CA LEU A 199 52.55 -37.33 24.53
C LEU A 199 53.02 -35.87 24.37
N GLY A 200 52.29 -34.95 25.01
CA GLY A 200 52.60 -33.51 25.21
C GLY A 200 51.31 -32.68 25.23
N ALA A 201 50.62 -32.48 26.35
CA ALA A 201 50.85 -31.51 27.44
C ALA A 201 50.54 -30.03 27.09
N HIS A 202 49.47 -29.52 27.73
CA HIS A 202 48.99 -28.16 28.13
C HIS A 202 49.88 -26.91 27.94
N PRO A 203 49.38 -25.63 28.03
CA PRO A 203 48.24 -25.10 28.84
C PRO A 203 47.30 -24.07 28.16
N ARG A 204 46.02 -23.96 28.58
CA ARG A 204 45.42 -22.93 29.47
C ARG A 204 46.06 -21.52 29.39
N GLY A 205 45.33 -20.60 28.75
CA GLY A 205 45.50 -19.16 28.87
C GLY A 205 44.20 -18.52 29.36
N GLU A 206 44.21 -18.11 30.62
CA GLU A 206 43.33 -17.10 31.21
C GLU A 206 43.54 -15.74 30.52
N PHE A 207 42.47 -14.99 30.28
CA PHE A 207 42.53 -13.53 30.31
C PHE A 207 41.24 -12.97 30.93
N SER A 208 41.45 -12.11 31.91
CA SER A 208 40.47 -11.42 32.74
C SER A 208 40.61 -9.90 32.50
N GLY A 209 39.52 -9.16 32.70
CA GLY A 209 39.46 -7.69 32.77
C GLY A 209 39.07 -7.01 31.44
N ALA A 210 38.24 -5.96 31.36
CA ALA A 210 37.66 -5.00 32.31
C ALA A 210 36.38 -4.41 31.65
N ARG A 211 35.25 -4.18 32.34
CA ARG A 211 34.81 -3.02 33.15
C ARG A 211 34.84 -1.64 32.41
N GLY A 212 33.65 -1.04 32.26
CA GLY A 212 33.36 0.39 31.94
C GLY A 212 32.07 0.50 31.12
N LEU A 213 30.89 0.76 31.71
CA LEU A 213 30.26 2.06 32.09
C LEU A 213 29.88 2.98 30.91
N GLU A 214 28.71 3.62 31.06
CA GLU A 214 27.99 4.56 30.16
C GLU A 214 27.25 3.90 28.98
N GLY A 215 26.01 4.25 28.61
CA GLY A 215 25.08 5.26 29.07
C GLY A 215 23.93 5.37 28.03
N SER A 216 22.74 5.74 28.49
CA SER A 216 21.78 6.60 27.76
C SER A 216 21.07 6.09 26.48
N GLY A 217 19.78 5.78 26.61
CA GLY A 217 18.72 6.40 25.80
C GLY A 217 18.22 5.66 24.53
N PRO A 218 16.89 5.60 24.31
CA PRO A 218 16.31 4.97 23.13
C PRO A 218 16.24 5.96 21.96
N GLN A 219 16.86 5.64 20.83
CA GLN A 219 16.60 6.34 19.57
C GLN A 219 15.68 5.49 18.70
N GLY A 220 14.43 5.94 18.63
CA GLY A 220 13.48 5.51 17.62
C GLY A 220 13.96 6.00 16.25
N VAL A 221 14.17 5.05 15.34
CA VAL A 221 14.48 5.36 13.94
C VAL A 221 13.16 5.31 13.18
N GLY A 222 12.53 6.48 13.07
CA GLY A 222 11.47 6.70 12.10
C GLY A 222 12.09 6.70 10.71
N HIS A 223 11.79 5.68 9.92
CA HIS A 223 12.08 5.70 8.49
C HIS A 223 11.13 6.69 7.81
N GLY A 224 11.57 7.95 7.72
CA GLY A 224 10.97 8.97 6.87
C GLY A 224 11.17 8.62 5.40
N TRP A 225 10.08 8.65 4.64
CA TRP A 225 10.12 8.59 3.18
C TRP A 225 10.76 9.87 2.62
N PRO A 226 11.53 9.79 1.52
CA PRO A 226 12.12 10.98 0.91
C PRO A 226 11.01 11.87 0.32
N ALA A 227 10.94 13.12 0.79
CA ALA A 227 10.19 14.17 0.13
C ALA A 227 10.83 14.46 -1.23
N VAL A 228 10.09 14.22 -2.31
CA VAL A 228 10.45 14.68 -3.65
C VAL A 228 10.13 16.18 -3.70
N PHE A 229 11.17 17.01 -3.68
CA PHE A 229 11.07 18.45 -3.88
C PHE A 229 10.62 18.73 -5.32
N ALA A 230 9.41 19.24 -5.49
CA ALA A 230 9.01 19.91 -6.71
C ALA A 230 9.52 21.36 -6.67
N THR A 231 10.42 21.68 -7.60
CA THR A 231 10.97 23.00 -7.84
C THR A 231 9.88 24.04 -8.12
N THR A 232 10.02 25.17 -7.45
CA THR A 232 9.21 26.38 -7.49
C THR A 232 9.08 26.97 -8.90
N GLY A 233 7.84 27.06 -9.40
CA GLY A 233 7.42 28.01 -10.44
C GLY A 233 6.74 29.20 -9.77
N ASN A 234 7.43 30.34 -9.73
CA ASN A 234 6.99 31.57 -9.09
C ASN A 234 5.95 32.27 -10.00
N VAL A 235 4.66 32.23 -9.64
CA VAL A 235 3.61 33.02 -10.29
C VAL A 235 3.03 33.97 -9.25
N VAL A 236 3.35 35.26 -9.42
CA VAL A 236 2.76 36.36 -8.67
C VAL A 236 1.29 36.49 -9.08
N SER A 237 0.39 35.99 -8.25
CA SER A 237 -1.05 36.24 -8.35
C SER A 237 -1.43 37.49 -7.56
N LYS A 238 -1.93 38.47 -8.30
CA LYS A 238 -2.43 39.77 -7.85
C LYS A 238 -3.72 39.56 -7.04
N THR A 239 -3.73 40.01 -5.79
CA THR A 239 -4.89 40.02 -4.88
C THR A 239 -6.05 40.83 -5.47
N PRO A 240 -7.27 40.28 -5.63
CA PRO A 240 -8.46 41.08 -5.87
C PRO A 240 -8.95 41.70 -4.56
N ALA A 241 -9.24 42.99 -4.61
CA ALA A 241 -9.75 43.77 -3.49
C ALA A 241 -11.09 43.24 -2.96
N GLN A 242 -11.19 43.15 -1.65
CA GLN A 242 -12.37 42.77 -0.88
C GLN A 242 -13.40 43.92 -0.92
N PRO A 243 -14.68 43.69 -1.28
CA PRO A 243 -15.70 44.74 -1.22
C PRO A 243 -16.09 45.06 0.23
N PRO A 244 -16.49 46.31 0.53
CA PRO A 244 -16.77 46.75 1.89
C PRO A 244 -18.03 46.07 2.48
N VAL A 245 -17.89 45.64 3.73
CA VAL A 245 -18.95 45.06 4.55
C VAL A 245 -20.05 46.09 4.80
N ARG A 246 -21.26 45.83 4.29
CA ARG A 246 -22.45 46.64 4.54
C ARG A 246 -22.95 46.37 5.96
N GLY A 247 -22.90 47.38 6.82
CA GLY A 247 -23.36 47.31 8.21
C GLY A 247 -24.82 46.89 8.33
N ARG A 248 -25.08 45.91 9.21
CA ARG A 248 -26.44 45.54 9.62
C ARG A 248 -26.99 46.61 10.55
N ARG A 249 -28.19 47.12 10.25
CA ARG A 249 -28.93 48.03 11.14
C ARG A 249 -29.47 47.23 12.34
N PRO A 250 -29.57 47.84 13.53
CA PRO A 250 -30.30 47.26 14.66
C PRO A 250 -31.78 47.13 14.32
N ILE A 251 -32.38 46.00 14.68
CA ILE A 251 -33.82 45.78 14.62
C ILE A 251 -34.41 46.28 15.94
N ASP A 252 -35.22 47.33 15.88
CA ASP A 252 -36.02 47.78 17.01
C ASP A 252 -37.08 46.73 17.36
N LYS A 253 -37.09 46.30 18.62
CA LYS A 253 -38.16 45.50 19.23
C LYS A 253 -39.32 46.44 19.57
N PRO A 254 -40.56 46.18 19.12
CA PRO A 254 -41.71 46.85 19.69
C PRO A 254 -42.03 46.27 21.07
N ALA A 255 -42.34 47.16 22.00
CA ALA A 255 -42.87 46.85 23.32
C ALA A 255 -44.34 46.43 23.22
N ALA A 256 -44.66 45.29 23.83
CA ALA A 256 -45.97 44.95 24.40
C ALA A 256 -45.77 43.81 25.41
#